data_AF-A0A2P2M733-F1
#
_entry.id   AF-A0A2P2M733-F1
#
_cell.length_a   1.000
_cell.length_b   1.000
_cell.length_c   1.000
_cell.angle_alpha   90.00
_cell.angle_beta   90.00
_cell.angle_gamma   90.00
#
_symmetry.space_group_name_H-M   'P 1'
#
loop_
_entity.id
_entity.type
_entity.pdbx_description
1 polymer ?
#
loop_
_entity_poly.entity_id
_entity_poly.type
_entity_poly.pdbx_seq_one_letter_code
_entity_poly.pdbx_strand_id
1 'polypeptide(L)'
;MKARCEMEVDRIWKQFDDCVAFLLRVLSFKLNVGNFPHLADLVTRINYNYFYMSDSGNLMTATGSEAVASRPRKVFGARVDR
;
A
#
# COMPACT_ATOMS: atom_id res chain seq x y z
N MET A 1 -4.54 -13.60 -25.50
CA MET A 1 -5.13 -12.37 -24.93
C MET A 1 -5.02 -12.31 -23.41
N LYS A 2 -5.43 -13.37 -22.68
CA LYS A 2 -5.38 -13.42 -21.21
C LYS A 2 -4.02 -13.05 -20.59
N ALA A 3 -2.93 -13.65 -21.06
CA ALA A 3 -1.58 -13.36 -20.55
C ALA A 3 -1.11 -11.90 -20.75
N ARG A 4 -1.52 -11.23 -21.85
CA ARG A 4 -1.21 -9.81 -22.04
C ARG A 4 -1.98 -8.92 -21.06
N CYS A 5 -3.23 -9.29 -20.77
CA CYS A 5 -4.04 -8.56 -19.80
C CYS A 5 -3.47 -8.72 -18.38
N GLU A 6 -3.06 -9.93 -18.00
CA GLU A 6 -2.43 -10.22 -16.71
C GLU A 6 -1.14 -9.40 -16.53
N MET A 7 -0.26 -9.36 -17.53
CA MET A 7 0.96 -8.54 -17.47
C MET A 7 0.68 -7.03 -17.33
N GLU A 8 -0.36 -6.51 -18.00
CA GLU A 8 -0.73 -5.10 -17.87
C GLU A 8 -1.28 -4.80 -16.48
N VAL A 9 -2.07 -5.71 -15.90
CA VAL A 9 -2.56 -5.60 -14.53
C VAL A 9 -1.39 -5.57 -13.54
N ASP A 10 -0.41 -6.46 -13.69
CA ASP A 10 0.79 -6.47 -12.83
C ASP A 10 1.59 -5.16 -12.96
N ARG A 11 1.71 -4.62 -14.18
CA ARG A 11 2.38 -3.32 -14.40
C ARG A 11 1.63 -2.18 -13.72
N ILE A 12 0.30 -2.18 -13.80
CA ILE A 12 -0.55 -1.17 -13.16
C ILE A 12 -0.44 -1.27 -11.64
N TRP A 13 -0.49 -2.47 -11.06
CA TRP A 13 -0.31 -2.67 -9.62
C TRP A 13 1.03 -2.15 -9.14
N LYS A 14 2.11 -2.49 -9.85
CA LYS A 14 3.44 -1.99 -9.52
C LYS A 14 3.51 -0.46 -9.55
N GLN A 15 2.97 0.16 -10.61
CA GLN A 15 2.96 1.61 -10.73
C GLN A 15 2.12 2.27 -9.63
N PHE A 16 1.01 1.64 -9.24
CA PHE A 16 0.19 2.11 -8.13
C PHE A 16 0.97 2.10 -6.81
N ASP A 17 1.65 1.00 -6.49
CA ASP A 17 2.47 0.88 -5.28
C ASP A 17 3.60 1.91 -5.26
N ASP A 18 4.29 2.09 -6.38
CA ASP A 18 5.34 3.11 -6.53
C ASP A 18 4.79 4.54 -6.31
N CYS A 19 3.59 4.81 -6.82
CA CYS A 19 2.91 6.09 -6.60
C CYS A 19 2.54 6.33 -5.13
N VAL A 20 2.05 5.31 -4.42
CA VAL A 20 1.71 5.43 -2.98
C VAL A 20 2.97 5.65 -2.15
N ALA A 21 4.03 4.90 -2.42
CA ALA A 21 5.32 5.06 -1.76
C ALA A 21 5.88 6.49 -1.96
N PHE A 22 5.81 7.01 -3.18
CA PHE A 22 6.22 8.38 -3.49
C PHE A 22 5.38 9.42 -2.72
N LEU A 23 4.05 9.26 -2.71
CA LEU A 23 3.14 10.15 -2.00
C LEU A 23 3.45 10.20 -0.50
N LEU A 24 3.59 9.04 0.15
CA LEU A 24 3.92 8.94 1.56
C LEU A 24 5.27 9.58 1.89
N ARG A 25 6.27 9.39 1.02
CA ARG A 25 7.58 10.03 1.18
C ARG A 25 7.46 11.55 1.11
N VAL A 26 6.72 12.10 0.15
CA VAL A 26 6.52 13.56 0.03
C VAL A 26 5.78 14.12 1.25
N LEU A 27 4.68 13.48 1.65
CA LEU A 27 3.86 13.95 2.78
C LEU A 27 4.60 13.83 4.12
N SER A 28 5.44 12.81 4.30
CA SER A 28 6.15 12.57 5.57
C SER A 28 7.45 13.37 5.70
N PHE A 29 8.19 13.63 4.60
CA PHE A 29 9.46 14.37 4.65
C PHE A 29 9.32 15.88 4.46
N LYS A 30 8.45 16.34 3.55
CA LYS A 30 8.42 17.76 3.13
C LYS A 30 7.41 18.60 3.86
N LEU A 31 6.37 17.98 4.41
CA LEU A 31 5.39 18.67 5.22
C LEU A 31 5.72 18.26 6.65
N ASN A 32 6.03 19.24 7.51
CA ASN A 32 6.03 19.00 8.95
C ASN A 32 4.59 18.64 9.33
N VAL A 33 4.18 17.38 9.12
CA VAL A 33 2.80 16.92 9.28
C VAL A 33 2.29 17.15 10.70
N GLY A 34 3.18 17.32 11.68
CA GLY A 34 2.84 17.81 13.02
C GLY A 34 2.17 19.20 13.06
N ASN A 35 2.39 20.05 12.06
CA ASN A 35 1.69 21.34 11.90
C ASN A 35 0.33 21.21 11.21
N PHE A 36 0.10 20.12 10.47
CA PHE A 36 -1.11 19.92 9.66
C PHE A 36 -1.78 18.60 10.06
N PRO A 37 -2.58 18.59 11.13
CA PRO A 37 -3.12 17.35 11.71
C PRO A 37 -3.93 16.52 10.72
N HIS A 38 -4.63 17.14 9.77
CA HIS A 38 -5.37 16.43 8.72
C HIS A 38 -4.46 15.66 7.75
N LEU A 39 -3.27 16.19 7.45
CA LEU A 39 -2.29 15.50 6.61
C LEU A 39 -1.60 14.37 7.39
N ALA A 40 -1.36 14.55 8.69
CA ALA A 40 -0.88 13.47 9.55
C ALA A 40 -1.88 12.30 9.62
N ASP A 41 -3.18 12.60 9.76
CA ASP A 41 -4.25 11.60 9.73
C ASP A 41 -4.32 10.90 8.37
N LEU A 42 -4.19 11.64 7.27
CA LEU A 42 -4.15 11.06 5.92
C LEU A 42 -2.99 10.08 5.74
N VAL A 43 -1.77 10.47 6.12
CA VAL A 43 -0.58 9.61 6.05
C VAL A 43 -0.78 8.35 6.90
N THR A 44 -1.34 8.49 8.10
CA THR A 44 -1.62 7.36 9.01
C THR A 44 -2.63 6.38 8.41
N ARG A 45 -3.69 6.88 7.76
CA ARG A 45 -4.71 6.04 7.13
C ARG A 45 -4.20 5.33 5.88
N ILE A 46 -3.41 6.01 5.05
CA ILE A 46 -2.80 5.41 3.86
C ILE A 46 -1.76 4.35 4.28
N ASN A 47 -0.94 4.65 5.29
CA ASN A 47 0.10 3.76 5.80
C ASN A 47 -0.36 2.92 7.00
N TYR A 48 -1.59 2.41 6.95
CA TYR A 48 -2.14 1.56 8.01
C TYR A 48 -1.29 0.29 8.20
N ASN A 49 -1.05 -0.10 9.45
CA ASN A 49 -0.15 -1.21 9.82
C ASN A 49 1.27 -1.10 9.24
N TYR A 50 1.74 0.11 8.94
CA TYR A 50 3.08 0.34 8.40
C TYR A 50 3.35 -0.41 7.08
N PHE A 51 2.32 -0.59 6.25
CA PHE A 51 2.40 -1.41 5.04
C PHE A 51 3.44 -0.89 4.03
N TYR A 52 3.49 0.42 3.82
CA TYR A 52 4.40 1.03 2.84
C TYR A 52 5.66 1.62 3.50
N MET A 53 5.56 2.12 4.73
CA MET A 53 6.65 2.84 5.41
C MET A 53 6.64 2.51 6.91
N SER A 54 7.81 2.36 7.52
CA SER A 54 7.93 2.17 8.97
C SER A 54 7.63 3.47 9.74
N ASP A 55 7.47 3.34 11.05
CA ASP A 55 7.42 4.43 12.02
C ASP A 55 8.65 5.37 11.95
N SER A 56 9.81 4.80 11.65
CA SER A 56 11.08 5.51 11.43
C SER A 56 11.16 6.20 10.07
N GLY A 57 10.13 6.09 9.23
CA GLY A 57 10.09 6.72 7.91
C GLY A 57 10.96 6.03 6.86
N ASN A 58 11.35 4.77 7.10
CA ASN A 58 12.01 3.97 6.09
C ASN A 58 10.94 3.32 5.20
N LEU A 59 11.10 3.44 3.88
CA LEU A 59 10.21 2.74 2.96
C LEU A 59 10.44 1.24 3.15
N MET A 60 9.38 0.52 3.53
CA MET A 60 9.43 -0.93 3.52
C MET A 60 9.49 -1.30 2.05
N THR A 61 10.62 -1.84 1.61
CA THR A 61 10.78 -2.28 0.23
C THR A 61 9.61 -3.21 -0.07
N ALA A 62 8.65 -2.72 -0.86
CA ALA A 62 7.86 -3.57 -1.72
C ALA A 62 8.84 -4.13 -2.76
N THR A 63 9.75 -5.00 -2.33
CA THR A 63 10.48 -5.90 -3.19
C THR A 63 9.39 -6.66 -3.91
N GLY A 64 9.21 -6.34 -5.18
CA GLY A 64 7.99 -6.60 -5.91
C GLY A 64 7.50 -8.04 -5.75
N SER A 65 6.18 -8.17 -5.62
CA SER A 65 5.42 -9.36 -5.99
C SER A 65 5.56 -10.65 -5.15
N GLU A 66 6.69 -10.97 -4.52
CA GLU A 66 6.84 -12.29 -3.87
C GLU A 66 6.12 -12.42 -2.51
N ALA A 67 5.96 -11.33 -1.77
CA ALA A 67 5.29 -11.36 -0.46
C ALA A 67 3.75 -11.25 -0.54
N VAL A 68 3.19 -10.79 -1.66
CA VAL A 68 1.73 -10.67 -1.84
C VAL A 68 1.13 -11.95 -2.41
N ALA A 69 1.90 -12.71 -3.21
CA ALA A 69 1.51 -14.04 -3.68
C ALA A 69 1.33 -15.08 -2.55
N SER A 70 1.91 -14.82 -1.37
CA SER A 70 1.90 -15.75 -0.22
C SER A 70 0.87 -15.40 0.87
N ARG A 71 0.11 -14.31 0.76
CA ARG A 71 -1.02 -14.08 1.66
C ARG A 71 -2.24 -14.81 1.10
N PRO A 72 -2.77 -15.86 1.76
CA PRO A 72 -4.06 -16.39 1.37
C PRO A 72 -5.06 -15.26 1.56
N ARG A 73 -5.69 -14.84 0.47
CA ARG A 73 -6.86 -13.96 0.50
C ARG A 73 -7.87 -14.65 1.40
N LYS A 74 -7.95 -14.21 2.66
CA LYS A 74 -8.88 -14.75 3.65
C LYS A 74 -10.27 -14.45 3.09
N VAL A 75 -10.88 -15.44 2.45
CA VAL A 75 -12.28 -15.39 2.07
C VAL A 75 -13.03 -15.26 3.39
N PHE A 76 -13.60 -14.10 3.64
CA PHE A 76 -14.55 -13.93 4.72
C PHE A 76 -15.74 -14.83 4.36
N GLY A 77 -15.77 -16.02 4.97
CA GLY A 77 -16.87 -16.95 4.85
C GLY A 77 -18.14 -16.27 5.33
N ALA A 78 -19.06 -16.03 4.40
CA ALA A 78 -20.44 -15.72 4.73
C ALA A 78 -21.01 -16.96 5.42
N ARG A 79 -21.12 -16.91 6.75
CA ARG A 79 -22.04 -17.77 7.48
C ARG A 79 -23.44 -17.41 7.03
N VAL A 80 -24.07 -18.27 6.25
CA VAL A 80 -25.53 -18.36 6.17
C VAL A 80 -25.89 -19.61 6.94
N ASP A 81 -26.16 -19.42 8.23
CA ASP A 81 -26.93 -20.34 9.07
C ASP A 81 -28.32 -19.73 9.21
N ARG A 82 -29.32 -20.29 8.51
CA ARG A 82 -30.51 -20.94 9.08
C ARG A 82 -31.46 -21.39 7.97
#